data_AF-A0A6B2GF24-F1
#
_entry.id   AF-A0A6B2GF24-F1
#
_cell.length_a   1.000
_cell.length_b   1.000
_cell.length_c   1.000
_cell.angle_alpha   90.00
_cell.angle_beta   90.00
_cell.angle_gamma   90.00
#
_symmetry.space_group_name_H-M   'P 1'
#
loop_
_entity.id
_entity.type
_entity.pdbx_description
1 polymer ?
#
loop_
_entity_poly.entity_id
_entity_poly.type
_entity_poly.pdbx_seq_one_letter_code
_entity_poly.pdbx_strand_id
1 'polypeptide(L)'
;LLEPERIIDKNIIVVGGGDAAIETALLLKDTNHVILSYRSDKFSRLKPKNKIIIDEAIANNKIKVIFNSNLKAINQANVVMNASDTNLETIIENDLVYIFAGGELPTAFLQKAGVEISKRFGYIMKKH
;
A
#
# COMPACT_ATOMS: atom_id res chain seq x y z
N LEU A 1 3.49 -0.37 -17.31
CA LEU A 1 2.67 0.44 -16.38
C LEU A 1 1.89 1.43 -17.22
N LEU A 2 0.65 1.78 -16.85
CA LEU A 2 -0.05 2.92 -17.47
C LEU A 2 0.76 4.20 -17.22
N GLU A 3 0.78 5.10 -18.20
CA GLU A 3 1.41 6.42 -18.09
C GLU A 3 0.63 7.24 -17.05
N PRO A 4 1.23 7.60 -15.90
CA PRO A 4 0.54 8.31 -14.82
C PRO A 4 -0.02 9.65 -15.28
N GLU A 5 0.59 10.29 -16.28
CA GLU A 5 0.15 11.54 -16.89
C GLU A 5 -1.22 11.42 -17.58
N ARG A 6 -1.66 10.20 -17.89
CA ARG A 6 -2.97 9.91 -18.49
C ARG A 6 -4.05 9.62 -17.45
N ILE A 7 -3.68 9.57 -16.17
CA ILE A 7 -4.58 9.32 -15.05
C ILE A 7 -4.83 10.67 -14.37
N ILE A 8 -5.94 11.28 -14.72
CA ILE A 8 -6.34 12.61 -14.26
C ILE A 8 -7.79 12.54 -13.80
N ASP A 9 -8.07 13.27 -12.71
CA ASP A 9 -9.40 13.46 -12.12
C ASP A 9 -10.09 12.12 -11.77
N LYS A 10 -9.32 11.22 -11.13
CA LYS A 10 -9.79 9.91 -10.68
C LYS A 10 -9.83 9.79 -9.17
N ASN A 11 -10.80 9.03 -8.69
CA ASN A 11 -10.85 8.48 -7.34
C ASN A 11 -10.01 7.20 -7.30
N ILE A 12 -8.85 7.27 -6.66
CA ILE A 12 -7.86 6.20 -6.66
C ILE A 12 -7.68 5.65 -5.25
N ILE A 13 -7.84 4.33 -5.11
CA ILE A 13 -7.47 3.60 -3.90
C ILE A 13 -6.11 2.93 -4.13
N VAL A 14 -5.14 3.24 -3.29
CA VAL A 14 -3.86 2.53 -3.22
C VAL A 14 -3.86 1.69 -1.94
N VAL A 15 -3.56 0.40 -2.04
CA VAL A 15 -3.55 -0.53 -0.90
C VAL A 15 -2.12 -0.99 -0.63
N GLY A 16 -1.64 -0.77 0.59
CA GLY A 16 -0.31 -1.19 1.04
C GLY A 16 0.42 -0.10 1.83
N GLY A 17 1.46 -0.50 2.55
CA GLY A 17 2.25 0.42 3.39
C GLY A 17 3.76 0.34 3.18
N GLY A 18 4.20 -0.32 2.10
CA GLY A 18 5.60 -0.34 1.68
C GLY A 18 5.94 0.77 0.68
N ASP A 19 7.22 0.91 0.34
CA ASP A 19 7.71 1.97 -0.55
C ASP A 19 6.95 2.01 -1.90
N ALA A 20 6.66 0.87 -2.52
CA ALA A 20 5.97 0.84 -3.81
C ALA A 20 4.55 1.44 -3.77
N ALA A 21 3.81 1.20 -2.67
CA ALA A 21 2.49 1.78 -2.47
C ALA A 21 2.59 3.30 -2.31
N ILE A 22 3.56 3.76 -1.52
CA ILE A 22 3.76 5.18 -1.24
C ILE A 22 4.26 5.93 -2.47
N GLU A 23 5.24 5.39 -3.20
CA GLU A 23 5.75 5.99 -4.43
C GLU A 23 4.62 6.13 -5.46
N THR A 24 3.71 5.15 -5.57
CA THR A 24 2.54 5.23 -6.45
C THR A 24 1.54 6.28 -5.99
N ALA A 25 1.23 6.34 -4.69
CA ALA A 25 0.32 7.34 -4.14
C ALA A 25 0.87 8.77 -4.36
N LEU A 26 2.17 8.97 -4.12
CA LEU A 26 2.86 10.24 -4.33
C LEU A 26 2.89 10.66 -5.80
N LEU A 27 3.05 9.71 -6.72
CA LEU A 27 3.03 9.95 -8.16
C LEU A 27 1.67 10.44 -8.66
N LEU A 28 0.58 9.93 -8.07
CA LEU A 28 -0.78 10.19 -8.56
C LEU A 28 -1.50 11.36 -7.86
N LYS A 29 -0.97 11.86 -6.73
CA LYS A 29 -1.67 12.81 -5.83
C LYS A 29 -2.00 14.18 -6.44
N ASP A 30 -1.24 14.64 -7.43
CA ASP A 30 -1.32 16.05 -7.86
C ASP A 30 -2.47 16.30 -8.84
N THR A 31 -2.94 15.27 -9.54
CA THR A 31 -4.01 15.32 -10.54
C THR A 31 -5.21 14.45 -10.18
N ASN A 32 -5.21 13.77 -9.02
CA ASN A 32 -6.22 12.79 -8.63
C ASN A 32 -6.60 12.89 -7.14
N HIS A 33 -7.70 12.25 -6.77
CA HIS A 33 -8.10 12.04 -5.38
C HIS A 33 -7.58 10.68 -4.90
N VAL A 34 -6.48 10.70 -4.13
CA VAL A 34 -5.80 9.49 -3.70
C VAL A 34 -6.12 9.16 -2.24
N ILE A 35 -6.63 7.94 -2.03
CA ILE A 35 -6.75 7.32 -0.71
C ILE A 35 -5.74 6.18 -0.60
N LEU A 36 -4.89 6.24 0.42
CA LEU A 36 -3.94 5.18 0.76
C LEU A 36 -4.48 4.37 1.94
N SER A 37 -4.89 3.13 1.69
CA SER A 37 -5.34 2.18 2.71
C SER A 37 -4.17 1.34 3.19
N TYR A 38 -4.01 1.25 4.51
CA TYR A 38 -3.03 0.39 5.13
C TYR A 38 -3.56 -0.29 6.39
N ARG A 39 -3.26 -1.59 6.51
CA ARG A 39 -3.78 -2.47 7.58
C ARG A 39 -3.21 -2.19 8.97
N SER A 40 -2.06 -1.53 9.06
CA SER A 40 -1.41 -1.20 10.34
C SER A 40 -1.72 0.23 10.76
N ASP A 41 -1.43 0.54 12.01
CA ASP A 41 -1.66 1.83 12.66
C ASP A 41 -0.71 2.94 12.20
N LYS A 42 0.43 2.55 11.62
CA LYS A 42 1.44 3.46 11.07
C LYS A 42 2.25 2.77 9.99
N PHE A 43 2.83 3.55 9.07
CA PHE A 43 3.79 3.03 8.12
C PHE A 43 5.01 2.42 8.81
N SER A 44 5.42 1.23 8.36
CA SER A 44 6.62 0.53 8.82
C SER A 44 7.75 0.64 7.80
N ARG A 45 9.01 0.48 8.22
CA ARG A 45 10.22 0.31 7.36
C ARG A 45 10.17 1.01 5.98
N LEU A 46 9.83 2.29 5.94
CA LEU A 46 9.93 3.10 4.73
C LEU A 46 11.35 3.61 4.53
N LYS A 47 11.74 3.86 3.28
CA LYS A 47 12.91 4.68 3.00
C LYS A 47 12.70 6.08 3.63
N PRO A 48 13.74 6.68 4.25
CA PRO A 48 13.61 7.98 4.92
C PRO A 48 13.01 9.08 4.02
N LYS A 49 13.41 9.11 2.75
CA LYS A 49 12.86 10.06 1.75
C LYS A 49 11.35 9.88 1.56
N ASN A 50 10.88 8.65 1.41
CA ASN A 50 9.46 8.37 1.21
C ASN A 50 8.65 8.75 2.45
N LYS A 51 9.19 8.54 3.66
CA LYS A 51 8.55 8.97 4.92
C LYS A 51 8.33 10.48 4.98
N ILE A 52 9.35 11.27 4.63
CA ILE A 52 9.25 12.73 4.65
C ILE A 52 8.17 13.21 3.66
N ILE A 53 8.24 12.74 2.41
CA ILE A 53 7.35 13.23 1.35
C ILE A 53 5.90 12.78 1.58
N ILE A 54 5.66 11.56 2.08
CA ILE A 54 4.30 11.12 2.39
C ILE A 54 3.70 11.91 3.56
N ASP A 55 4.49 12.22 4.59
CA ASP A 55 4.02 13.02 5.73
C ASP A 55 3.64 14.44 5.28
N GLU A 56 4.44 15.05 4.41
CA GLU A 56 4.12 16.34 3.80
C GLU A 56 2.85 16.28 2.94
N ALA A 57 2.69 15.21 2.14
CA ALA A 57 1.50 15.04 1.31
C ALA A 57 0.23 14.86 2.17
N ILE A 58 0.32 14.15 3.29
CA ILE A 58 -0.78 14.00 4.26
C ILE A 58 -1.09 15.34 4.93
N ALA A 59 -0.07 16.06 5.42
CA ALA A 59 -0.24 17.35 6.09
C ALA A 59 -0.90 18.40 5.17
N ASN A 60 -0.60 18.35 3.88
CA ASN A 60 -1.18 19.22 2.86
C ASN A 60 -2.50 18.70 2.26
N ASN A 61 -3.11 17.65 2.83
CA ASN A 61 -4.33 17.01 2.35
C ASN A 61 -4.29 16.55 0.88
N LYS A 62 -3.10 16.26 0.35
CA LYS A 62 -2.92 15.75 -1.02
C LYS A 62 -3.19 14.24 -1.12
N ILE A 63 -2.99 13.52 -0.02
CA ILE A 63 -3.30 12.09 0.10
C ILE A 63 -4.07 11.88 1.40
N LYS A 64 -5.23 11.22 1.32
CA LYS A 64 -5.95 10.75 2.50
C LYS A 64 -5.42 9.36 2.88
N VAL A 65 -4.98 9.17 4.11
CA VAL A 65 -4.55 7.86 4.60
C VAL A 65 -5.60 7.27 5.53
N ILE A 66 -5.90 5.99 5.34
CA ILE A 66 -6.77 5.22 6.23
C ILE A 66 -5.93 4.08 6.81
N PHE A 67 -5.44 4.29 8.03
CA PHE A 67 -4.77 3.25 8.81
C PHE A 67 -5.80 2.26 9.39
N ASN A 68 -5.29 1.13 9.91
CA ASN A 68 -6.12 0.05 10.44
C ASN A 68 -7.27 -0.31 9.49
N SER A 69 -7.00 -0.36 8.19
CA SER A 69 -8.02 -0.67 7.18
C SER A 69 -7.64 -1.88 6.34
N ASN A 70 -8.63 -2.74 6.08
CA ASN A 70 -8.49 -3.88 5.20
C ASN A 70 -9.50 -3.78 4.06
N LEU A 71 -9.00 -3.85 2.82
CA LEU A 71 -9.83 -4.00 1.64
C LEU A 71 -10.49 -5.38 1.62
N LYS A 72 -11.82 -5.42 1.58
CA LYS A 72 -12.64 -6.65 1.61
C LYS A 72 -13.17 -7.04 0.24
N ALA A 73 -13.61 -6.06 -0.54
CA ALA A 73 -14.12 -6.28 -1.89
C ALA A 73 -13.80 -5.10 -2.81
N ILE A 74 -13.66 -5.40 -4.10
CA ILE A 74 -13.57 -4.43 -5.18
C ILE A 74 -14.74 -4.69 -6.11
N ASN A 75 -15.64 -3.72 -6.18
CA ASN A 75 -16.75 -3.72 -7.12
C ASN A 75 -16.41 -2.78 -8.29
N GLN A 76 -17.34 -2.66 -9.25
CA GLN A 76 -17.12 -1.87 -10.45
C GLN A 76 -16.88 -0.38 -10.18
N ALA A 77 -17.56 0.20 -9.17
CA ALA A 77 -17.54 1.64 -8.89
C ALA A 77 -17.21 1.97 -7.42
N ASN A 78 -16.96 0.96 -6.59
CA ASN A 78 -16.65 1.15 -5.18
C ASN A 78 -15.83 -0.02 -4.61
N VAL A 79 -15.16 0.27 -3.49
CA VAL A 79 -14.54 -0.72 -2.63
C VAL A 79 -15.30 -0.83 -1.31
N VAL A 80 -15.26 -2.03 -0.74
CA VAL A 80 -15.65 -2.26 0.65
C VAL A 80 -14.39 -2.37 1.48
N MET A 81 -14.24 -1.50 2.48
CA MET A 81 -13.15 -1.54 3.45
C MET A 81 -13.68 -1.74 4.85
N ASN A 82 -12.93 -2.46 5.67
CA ASN A 82 -13.25 -2.71 7.06
C ASN A 82 -12.20 -2.03 7.95
N ALA A 83 -12.65 -1.31 8.97
CA ALA A 83 -11.79 -0.85 10.05
C ALA A 83 -11.45 -2.04 10.95
N SER A 84 -10.15 -2.40 11.02
CA SER A 84 -9.61 -3.59 11.68
C SER A 84 -10.14 -3.80 13.10
N ASP A 85 -10.52 -2.71 13.78
CA ASP A 85 -10.79 -2.68 15.21
C ASP A 85 -12.29 -2.84 15.53
N THR A 86 -13.18 -2.47 14.59
CA THR A 86 -14.62 -2.36 14.85
C THR A 86 -15.48 -3.27 13.98
N ASN A 87 -14.87 -3.95 13.00
CA ASN A 87 -15.56 -4.69 11.95
C ASN A 87 -16.59 -3.85 11.15
N LEU A 88 -16.57 -2.52 11.31
CA LEU A 88 -17.43 -1.63 10.57
C LEU A 88 -16.95 -1.55 9.12
N GLU A 89 -17.87 -1.85 8.21
CA GLU A 89 -17.64 -1.73 6.78
C GLU A 89 -17.95 -0.31 6.32
N THR A 90 -17.07 0.21 5.47
CA THR A 90 -17.22 1.50 4.80
C THR A 90 -17.13 1.26 3.31
N ILE A 91 -18.08 1.85 2.57
CA ILE A 91 -18.09 1.84 1.12
C ILE A 91 -17.44 3.14 0.65
N ILE A 92 -16.47 3.03 -0.25
CA ILE A 92 -15.78 4.18 -0.83
C ILE A 92 -15.81 4.05 -2.35
N GLU A 93 -16.26 5.11 -3.03
CA GLU A 93 -16.23 5.17 -4.49
C GLU A 93 -14.80 5.17 -5.03
N ASN A 94 -14.61 4.50 -6.16
CA ASN A 94 -13.32 4.47 -6.83
C ASN A 94 -13.49 4.31 -8.34
N ASP A 95 -12.56 4.90 -9.07
CA ASP A 95 -12.34 4.60 -10.49
C ASP A 95 -11.25 3.53 -10.65
N LEU A 96 -10.21 3.58 -9.81
CA LEU A 96 -9.03 2.73 -9.90
C LEU A 96 -8.60 2.21 -8.53
N VAL A 97 -8.11 0.96 -8.51
CA VAL A 97 -7.52 0.34 -7.32
C VAL A 97 -6.15 -0.24 -7.67
N TYR A 98 -5.13 0.20 -6.94
CA TYR A 98 -3.76 -0.33 -7.04
C TYR A 98 -3.40 -1.12 -5.79
N ILE A 99 -3.11 -2.41 -5.94
CA ILE A 99 -2.82 -3.32 -4.82
C ILE A 99 -1.33 -3.62 -4.75
N PHE A 100 -0.72 -3.23 -3.63
CA PHE A 100 0.68 -3.49 -3.30
C PHE A 100 0.77 -4.30 -2.00
N ALA A 101 0.30 -5.55 -2.04
CA ALA A 101 0.26 -6.46 -0.90
C ALA A 101 1.58 -7.22 -0.64
N GLY A 102 2.63 -6.94 -1.43
CA GLY A 102 3.87 -7.71 -1.44
C GLY A 102 3.78 -8.94 -2.35
N GLY A 103 4.87 -9.69 -2.41
CA GLY A 103 4.96 -10.93 -3.18
C GLY A 103 5.28 -12.11 -2.28
N GLU A 104 4.85 -13.30 -2.68
CA GLU A 104 5.27 -14.53 -2.04
C GLU A 104 6.64 -14.96 -2.56
N LEU A 105 7.55 -15.33 -1.64
CA LEU A 105 8.82 -15.91 -2.04
C LEU A 105 8.57 -17.27 -2.71
N PRO A 106 9.17 -17.56 -3.87
CA PRO A 106 8.96 -18.81 -4.63
C PRO A 106 9.70 -19.99 -3.99
N THR A 107 9.51 -20.19 -2.68
CA THR A 107 10.26 -21.12 -1.84
C THR A 107 10.11 -22.56 -2.31
N ALA A 108 8.89 -22.97 -2.65
CA ALA A 108 8.61 -24.32 -3.16
C ALA A 108 9.36 -24.63 -4.48
N PHE A 109 9.45 -23.65 -5.38
CA PHE A 109 10.20 -23.79 -6.64
C PHE A 109 11.69 -23.98 -6.37
N LEU A 110 12.27 -23.12 -5.52
CA LEU A 110 13.69 -23.17 -5.16
C LEU A 110 14.06 -24.49 -4.45
N GLN A 111 13.21 -24.97 -3.54
CA GLN A 111 13.40 -26.25 -2.87
C GLN A 111 13.39 -27.43 -3.86
N LYS A 112 12.47 -27.44 -4.83
CA LYS A 112 12.45 -28.46 -5.90
C LYS A 112 13.71 -28.44 -6.78
N ALA A 113 14.32 -27.28 -6.94
CA ALA A 113 15.60 -27.12 -7.65
C ALA A 113 16.83 -27.51 -6.79
N GLY A 114 16.62 -28.00 -5.56
CA GLY A 114 17.70 -28.42 -4.65
C GLY A 114 18.28 -27.29 -3.79
N VAL A 115 17.68 -26.09 -3.80
CA VAL A 115 18.12 -24.99 -2.94
C VAL A 115 17.59 -25.21 -1.52
N GLU A 116 18.50 -25.31 -0.56
CA GLU A 116 18.15 -25.39 0.86
C GLU A 116 17.72 -24.00 1.37
N ILE A 117 16.47 -23.90 1.85
CA ILE A 117 15.94 -22.66 2.42
C ILE A 117 15.86 -22.79 3.94
N SER A 118 16.67 -22.02 4.65
CA SER A 118 16.55 -21.86 6.10
C SER A 118 15.74 -20.61 6.45
N LYS A 119 14.68 -20.77 7.27
CA LYS A 119 13.95 -19.63 7.84
C LYS A 119 14.70 -19.14 9.08
N ARG A 120 15.39 -18.01 8.99
CA ARG A 120 15.98 -17.34 10.16
C ARG A 120 15.03 -16.26 10.67
N PHE A 121 14.35 -16.49 11.78
CA PHE A 121 13.55 -15.48 12.47
C PHE A 121 14.43 -14.67 13.44
N GLY A 122 14.38 -13.34 13.37
CA GLY A 122 14.72 -12.49 14.52
C GLY A 122 16.17 -12.05 14.75
N TYR A 123 17.09 -12.16 13.79
CA TYR A 123 18.41 -11.54 13.98
C TYR A 123 18.38 -10.02 13.69
N ILE A 124 18.62 -9.23 14.73
CA ILE A 124 19.05 -7.83 14.59
C ILE A 124 20.43 -7.87 13.92
N MET A 125 20.52 -7.41 12.67
CA MET A 125 21.80 -7.16 12.04
C MET A 125 22.51 -6.10 12.88
N LYS A 126 23.60 -6.46 13.57
CA LYS A 126 24.49 -5.46 14.16
C LYS A 126 25.00 -4.58 13.02
N LYS A 127 24.63 -3.30 13.04
CA LYS A 127 25.28 -2.27 12.23
C LYS A 127 26.77 -2.26 12.63
N HIS A 128 27.63 -2.58 11.67
CA HIS A 128 28.97 -2.03 11.63
C HIS A 128 28.89 -0.64 11.00
#